data_AF-A0A2G2BDE4-F1
#
_entry.id   AF-A0A2G2BDE4-F1
#
_cell.length_a   1.000
_cell.length_b   1.000
_cell.length_c   1.000
_cell.angle_alpha   90.00
_cell.angle_beta   90.00
_cell.angle_gamma   90.00
#
_symmetry.space_group_name_H-M   'P 1'
#
loop_
_entity.id
_entity.type
_entity.pdbx_description
1 polymer ?
#
loop_
_entity_poly.entity_id
_entity_poly.type
_entity_poly.pdbx_seq_one_letter_code
_entity_poly.pdbx_strand_id
1 'polypeptide(L)'
;MDYRLNTICVILAAFGLAGCEGAFGNGAGPRVAPPEVEAQTAHRPPARPAPLQTVAAKPARSAHTAEQFDTTTSEQRAEAVAVVPAGGERKLGVTVGSLGNPAEPGFWLKTPLVSV
;
A
#
# COMPACT_ATOMS: atom_id res chain seq x y z
N MET A 1 17.43 -51.05 24.25
CA MET A 1 16.06 -50.49 24.39
C MET A 1 15.99 -49.05 23.87
N ASP A 2 16.92 -48.65 22.98
CA ASP A 2 17.30 -47.25 22.79
C ASP A 2 16.77 -46.67 21.46
N TYR A 3 16.56 -47.54 20.46
CA TYR A 3 16.00 -47.16 19.16
C TYR A 3 14.54 -46.69 19.25
N ARG A 4 13.76 -47.26 20.18
CA ARG A 4 12.36 -46.88 20.42
C ARG A 4 12.24 -45.49 21.03
N LEU A 5 13.16 -45.12 21.93
CA LEU A 5 13.19 -43.79 22.56
C LEU A 5 13.63 -42.70 21.58
N ASN A 6 14.65 -42.99 20.75
CA ASN A 6 15.09 -42.06 19.70
C ASN A 6 13.99 -41.85 18.63
N THR A 7 13.29 -42.91 18.23
CA THR A 7 12.17 -42.82 17.28
C THR A 7 11.02 -41.97 17.84
N ILE A 8 10.70 -42.10 19.14
CA ILE A 8 9.67 -41.29 19.81
C ILE A 8 10.07 -39.81 19.86
N CYS A 9 11.33 -39.49 20.17
CA CYS A 9 11.83 -38.12 20.16
C CYS A 9 11.78 -37.48 18.76
N VAL A 10 12.12 -38.23 17.71
CA VAL A 10 12.04 -37.73 16.33
C VAL A 10 10.60 -37.46 15.90
N ILE A 11 9.65 -38.33 16.27
CA ILE A 11 8.23 -38.14 15.95
C ILE A 11 7.65 -36.93 16.71
N LEU A 12 8.00 -36.73 17.98
CA LEU A 12 7.59 -35.55 18.76
C LEU A 12 8.15 -34.25 18.19
N ALA A 13 9.41 -34.24 17.74
CA ALA A 13 10.01 -33.08 17.09
C ALA A 13 9.34 -32.76 15.76
N ALA A 14 9.00 -33.78 14.95
CA ALA A 14 8.31 -33.60 13.68
C ALA A 14 6.89 -33.02 13.84
N PHE A 15 6.16 -33.39 14.88
CA PHE A 15 4.83 -32.82 15.16
C PHE A 15 4.89 -31.37 15.69
N GLY A 16 5.98 -30.97 16.36
CA GLY A 16 6.14 -29.60 16.86
C GLY A 16 6.41 -28.55 15.77
N LEU A 17 6.99 -28.96 14.63
CA LEU A 17 7.34 -28.05 13.53
C LEU A 17 6.16 -27.71 12.58
N ALA A 18 5.07 -28.48 12.61
CA ALA A 18 3.88 -28.26 11.77
C ALA A 18 2.89 -27.20 12.31
N GLY A 19 3.28 -26.41 13.31
CA GLY A 19 2.41 -25.46 14.03
C GLY A 19 2.42 -24.00 13.56
N CYS A 20 2.83 -23.68 12.32
CA CYS A 20 2.90 -22.27 11.87
C CYS A 20 1.60 -21.67 11.30
N GLU A 21 0.47 -22.40 11.23
CA GLU A 21 -0.79 -21.87 10.69
C GLU A 21 -1.98 -21.92 11.69
N GLY A 22 -1.72 -21.99 13.00
CA GLY A 22 -2.78 -22.12 14.02
C GLY A 22 -3.13 -20.87 14.83
N ALA A 23 -2.29 -19.84 14.82
CA ALA A 23 -2.43 -18.67 15.72
C ALA A 23 -2.97 -17.40 15.03
N PHE A 24 -3.57 -17.54 13.85
CA PHE A 24 -4.25 -16.44 13.15
C PHE A 24 -5.68 -16.85 12.79
N GLY A 25 -6.52 -17.07 13.79
CA GLY A 25 -7.92 -17.38 13.53
C GLY A 25 -8.65 -17.83 14.77
N ASN A 26 -9.01 -16.88 15.64
CA ASN A 26 -10.28 -16.81 16.35
C ASN A 26 -10.19 -15.65 17.35
N GLY A 27 -10.94 -14.58 17.07
CA GLY A 27 -10.97 -13.34 17.83
C GLY A 27 -11.60 -13.50 19.21
N ALA A 28 -10.83 -14.02 20.17
CA ALA A 28 -11.20 -14.12 21.58
C ALA A 28 -10.13 -13.50 22.50
N GLY A 29 -9.47 -12.42 22.05
CA GLY A 29 -8.66 -11.56 22.91
C GLY A 29 -9.52 -10.48 23.58
N PRO A 30 -9.20 -10.01 24.80
CA PRO A 30 -9.90 -8.91 25.43
C PRO A 30 -9.90 -7.68 24.51
N ARG A 31 -11.10 -7.17 24.18
CA ARG A 31 -11.25 -5.96 23.37
C ARG A 31 -10.83 -4.76 24.22
N VAL A 32 -9.57 -4.36 24.08
CA VAL A 32 -9.07 -3.09 24.64
C VAL A 32 -9.85 -1.96 23.97
N ALA A 33 -10.55 -1.16 24.75
CA ALA A 33 -11.23 0.04 24.25
C ALA A 33 -10.18 0.97 23.61
N PRO A 34 -10.47 1.61 22.47
CA PRO A 34 -9.53 2.55 21.85
C PRO A 34 -9.16 3.63 22.88
N PRO A 35 -7.87 3.95 23.06
CA PRO A 35 -7.50 5.09 23.89
C PRO A 35 -8.11 6.35 23.28
N GLU A 36 -8.72 7.18 24.13
CA GLU A 36 -9.10 8.54 23.75
C GLU A 36 -7.83 9.25 23.30
N VAL A 37 -7.74 9.51 21.99
CA VAL A 37 -6.56 10.11 21.39
C VAL A 37 -6.64 11.61 21.66
N GLU A 38 -6.05 12.05 22.77
CA GLU A 38 -5.69 13.46 22.94
C GLU A 38 -4.91 13.92 21.71
N ALA A 39 -5.34 15.05 21.16
CA ALA A 39 -4.86 15.63 19.91
C ALA A 39 -3.37 15.98 20.01
N GLN A 40 -2.50 15.01 19.70
CA GLN A 40 -1.09 15.23 19.52
C GLN A 40 -0.87 15.87 18.16
N THR A 41 -0.43 17.13 18.20
CA THR A 41 0.08 17.98 17.11
C THR A 41 1.35 17.39 16.49
N ALA A 42 1.25 16.20 15.91
CA ALA A 42 2.22 15.65 14.98
C ALA A 42 1.64 15.76 13.56
N HIS A 43 2.49 15.99 12.56
CA HIS A 43 2.20 16.07 11.13
C HIS A 43 1.48 14.83 10.57
N ARG A 44 0.28 14.52 11.04
CA ARG A 44 -0.57 13.52 10.43
C ARG A 44 -1.17 14.16 9.19
N PRO A 45 -0.89 13.65 7.97
CA PRO A 45 -1.61 14.12 6.81
C PRO A 45 -3.11 13.94 7.08
N PRO A 46 -3.95 14.91 6.67
CA PRO A 46 -5.37 14.84 6.91
C PRO A 46 -5.92 13.50 6.40
N ALA A 47 -6.95 12.99 7.08
CA ALA A 47 -7.65 11.79 6.64
C ALA A 47 -8.01 11.96 5.15
N ARG A 48 -7.74 10.93 4.35
CA ARG A 48 -8.02 10.93 2.92
C ARG A 48 -9.47 11.41 2.73
N PRO A 49 -9.71 12.47 1.93
CA PRO A 49 -11.06 12.92 1.65
C PRO A 49 -11.90 11.73 1.18
N ALA A 50 -13.20 11.73 1.52
CA ALA A 50 -14.13 10.68 1.10
C ALA A 50 -13.87 10.34 -0.38
N PRO A 51 -13.82 9.05 -0.75
CA PRO A 51 -13.41 8.66 -2.09
C PRO A 51 -14.21 9.48 -3.08
N LEU A 52 -13.51 10.34 -3.84
CA LEU A 52 -14.09 10.91 -5.03
C LEU A 52 -14.59 9.71 -5.83
N GLN A 53 -15.86 9.73 -6.20
CA GLN A 53 -16.48 8.69 -7.03
C GLN A 53 -15.92 8.80 -8.46
N THR A 54 -14.60 8.84 -8.63
CA THR A 54 -13.92 8.63 -9.90
C THR A 54 -13.92 7.12 -10.11
N VAL A 55 -15.08 6.59 -10.50
CA VAL A 55 -15.26 5.17 -10.79
C VAL A 55 -14.59 4.87 -12.13
N ALA A 56 -13.25 4.92 -12.18
CA ALA A 56 -12.53 4.24 -13.24
C ALA A 56 -12.74 2.74 -13.00
N ALA A 57 -13.23 2.04 -14.01
CA ALA A 57 -13.46 0.60 -13.90
C ALA A 57 -12.14 -0.10 -13.56
N LYS A 58 -12.18 -1.15 -12.72
CA LYS A 58 -10.98 -1.93 -12.46
C LYS A 58 -10.53 -2.60 -13.77
N PRO A 59 -9.23 -2.53 -14.14
CA PRO A 59 -8.72 -3.25 -15.30
C PRO A 59 -9.02 -4.74 -15.22
N ALA A 60 -9.19 -5.39 -16.37
CA ALA A 60 -9.35 -6.84 -16.44
C ALA A 60 -8.14 -7.54 -15.79
N ARG A 61 -8.37 -8.68 -15.11
CA ARG A 61 -7.26 -9.44 -14.49
C ARG A 61 -6.24 -9.95 -15.52
N SER A 62 -6.66 -10.10 -16.77
CA SER A 62 -5.83 -10.49 -17.90
C SER A 62 -5.22 -9.30 -18.65
N ALA A 63 -5.24 -8.09 -18.08
CA ALA A 63 -4.59 -6.93 -18.68
C ALA A 63 -3.07 -7.11 -18.63
N HIS A 64 -2.42 -7.02 -19.79
CA HIS A 64 -0.98 -7.18 -19.96
C HIS A 64 -0.35 -6.08 -20.84
N THR A 65 -1.13 -5.15 -21.38
CA THR A 65 -0.63 -3.98 -22.13
C THR A 65 -1.14 -2.68 -21.53
N ALA A 66 -0.44 -1.57 -21.79
CA ALA A 66 -0.76 -0.25 -21.23
C ALA A 66 -2.20 0.18 -21.55
N GLU A 67 -2.67 -0.08 -22.76
CA GLU A 67 -4.01 0.23 -23.25
C GLU A 67 -5.09 -0.59 -22.51
N GLN A 68 -4.78 -1.82 -22.11
CA GLN A 68 -5.70 -2.68 -21.34
C GLN A 68 -5.85 -2.21 -19.88
N PHE A 69 -4.88 -1.45 -19.37
CA PHE A 69 -4.94 -0.82 -18.07
C PHE A 69 -5.61 0.56 -18.09
N ASP A 70 -5.75 1.17 -19.27
CA ASP A 70 -6.43 2.46 -19.43
C ASP A 70 -7.95 2.26 -19.46
N THR A 71 -8.56 2.26 -18.29
CA THR A 71 -10.02 2.13 -18.13
C THR A 71 -10.74 3.49 -18.10
N THR A 72 -10.06 4.56 -18.52
CA THR A 72 -10.65 5.89 -18.61
C THR A 72 -11.56 5.99 -19.83
N THR A 73 -12.74 6.60 -19.67
CA THR A 73 -13.59 6.94 -20.81
C THR A 73 -13.06 8.20 -21.51
N SER A 74 -13.47 8.40 -22.76
CA SER A 74 -13.15 9.63 -23.50
C SER A 74 -13.68 10.88 -22.82
N GLU A 75 -14.88 10.80 -22.23
CA GLU A 75 -15.51 11.88 -21.47
C GLU A 75 -14.71 12.21 -20.20
N GLN A 76 -14.32 11.21 -19.41
CA GLN A 76 -13.47 11.40 -18.23
C GLN A 76 -12.12 12.04 -18.59
N ARG A 77 -11.54 11.68 -19.74
CA ARG A 77 -10.32 12.31 -20.25
C ARG A 77 -10.56 13.76 -20.66
N ALA A 78 -11.68 14.05 -21.31
CA ALA A 78 -12.04 15.40 -21.70
C ALA A 78 -12.27 16.29 -20.47
N GLU A 79 -12.96 15.78 -19.44
CA GLU A 79 -13.14 16.47 -18.15
C GLU A 79 -11.82 16.71 -17.42
N ALA A 80 -10.89 15.75 -17.43
CA ALA A 80 -9.57 15.90 -16.80
C ALA A 80 -8.70 16.98 -17.48
N VAL A 81 -8.89 17.20 -18.79
CA VAL A 81 -8.21 18.26 -19.55
C VAL A 81 -8.96 19.60 -19.46
N ALA A 82 -10.24 19.58 -19.10
CA ALA A 82 -10.99 20.80 -18.87
C ALA A 82 -10.30 21.62 -17.77
N VAL A 83 -10.04 22.89 -18.08
CA VAL A 83 -9.26 23.78 -17.22
C VAL A 83 -9.92 23.88 -15.84
N VAL A 84 -9.29 23.26 -14.84
CA VAL A 84 -9.62 23.49 -13.44
C VAL A 84 -9.23 24.94 -13.12
N PRO A 85 -10.10 25.75 -12.49
CA PRO A 85 -9.73 27.09 -12.08
C PRO A 85 -8.47 27.02 -11.22
N ALA A 86 -7.43 27.75 -11.62
CA ALA A 86 -6.15 27.74 -10.94
C ALA A 86 -6.34 27.98 -9.44
N GLY A 87 -5.90 27.03 -8.62
CA GLY A 87 -5.85 27.18 -7.18
C GLY A 87 -4.77 28.18 -6.78
N GLY A 88 -4.47 28.31 -5.47
CA GLY A 88 -3.38 29.15 -4.95
C GLY A 88 -1.96 28.71 -5.35
N GLU A 89 -1.81 28.03 -6.48
CA GLU A 89 -0.57 27.51 -7.02
C GLU A 89 0.24 28.57 -7.78
N ARG A 90 1.56 28.44 -7.70
CA ARG A 90 2.52 29.35 -8.35
C ARG A 90 3.45 28.55 -9.24
N LYS A 91 3.63 29.01 -10.48
CA LYS A 91 4.64 28.46 -11.40
C LYS A 91 6.04 28.67 -10.81
N LEU A 92 6.73 27.57 -10.50
CA LEU A 92 8.10 27.57 -9.96
C LEU A 92 9.19 27.56 -11.05
N GLY A 93 8.84 27.20 -12.29
CA GLY A 93 9.77 27.07 -13.41
C GLY A 93 9.70 25.69 -14.07
N VAL A 94 10.72 25.36 -14.86
CA VAL A 94 10.90 24.04 -15.47
C VAL A 94 12.12 23.40 -14.81
N THR A 95 12.00 22.15 -14.41
CA THR A 95 13.12 21.37 -13.86
C THR A 95 13.22 20.02 -14.54
N VAL A 96 14.44 19.50 -14.65
CA VAL A 96 14.68 18.11 -15.03
C VAL A 96 14.56 17.24 -13.78
N GLY A 97 13.76 16.18 -13.89
CA GLY A 97 13.68 15.12 -12.88
C GLY A 97 14.43 13.88 -13.34
N SER A 98 15.04 13.16 -12.40
CA SER A 98 15.69 11.86 -12.66
C SER A 98 14.94 10.73 -11.98
N LEU A 99 14.77 9.61 -12.69
CA LEU A 99 14.23 8.39 -12.10
C LEU A 99 15.35 7.62 -11.37
N GLY A 100 15.12 7.27 -10.12
CA GLY A 100 15.98 6.44 -9.29
C GLY A 100 15.82 4.95 -9.59
N ASN A 101 16.53 4.13 -8.82
CA ASN A 101 16.51 2.68 -8.97
C ASN A 101 15.18 2.10 -8.45
N PRO A 102 14.38 1.40 -9.28
CA PRO A 102 13.11 0.81 -8.85
C PRO A 102 13.28 -0.34 -7.84
N ALA A 103 14.49 -0.85 -7.62
CA ALA A 103 14.77 -1.87 -6.61
C ALA A 103 15.04 -1.28 -5.22
N GLU A 104 15.28 0.03 -5.10
CA GLU A 104 15.48 0.68 -3.80
C GLU A 104 14.11 1.04 -3.19
N PRO A 105 13.89 0.90 -1.87
CA PRO A 105 12.64 1.39 -1.28
C PRO A 105 12.61 2.93 -1.26
N GLY A 106 11.45 3.55 -1.51
CA GLY A 106 11.24 5.00 -1.32
C GLY A 106 10.77 5.77 -2.58
N PHE A 107 11.00 7.08 -2.60
CA PHE A 107 10.68 7.93 -3.76
C PHE A 107 11.71 7.75 -4.87
N TRP A 108 11.24 7.41 -6.07
CA TRP A 108 12.10 7.23 -7.24
C TRP A 108 12.15 8.44 -8.15
N LEU A 109 11.43 9.53 -7.87
CA LEU A 109 11.55 10.74 -8.66
C LEU A 109 12.37 11.79 -7.90
N LYS A 110 13.56 12.11 -8.41
CA LYS A 110 14.46 13.11 -7.82
C LYS A 110 14.34 14.42 -8.59
N THR A 111 14.10 15.53 -7.89
CA THR A 111 14.05 16.89 -8.45
C THR A 111 14.87 17.84 -7.57
N PRO A 112 15.46 18.92 -8.12
CA PRO A 112 16.22 19.90 -7.34
C PRO A 112 15.32 20.82 -6.49
N LEU A 113 14.01 20.61 -6.47
CA LEU A 113 13.05 21.42 -5.70
C LEU A 113 12.98 21.02 -4.22
N VAL A 114 13.53 19.86 -3.86
CA VAL A 114 13.52 19.32 -2.50
C VAL A 114 14.91 18.80 -2.16
N SER A 115 15.47 19.26 -1.04
CA SER A 115 16.68 18.67 -0.46
C SER A 115 16.27 17.47 0.41
N VAL A 116 16.96 16.34 0.23
CA VAL A 116 16.80 15.13 1.05
C VAL A 116 17.65 15.18 2.31
#